data_AF-A0A840LB44-F1
#
_entry.id   AF-A0A840LB44-F1
#
_cell.length_a   1.000
_cell.length_b   1.000
_cell.length_c   1.000
_cell.angle_alpha   90.00
_cell.angle_beta   90.00
_cell.angle_gamma   90.00
#
_symmetry.space_group_name_H-M   'P 1'
#
loop_
_entity.id
_entity.type
_entity.pdbx_description
1 polymer ?
#
loop_
_entity_poly.entity_id
_entity_poly.type
_entity_poly.pdbx_seq_one_letter_code
_entity_poly.pdbx_strand_id
1 'polypeptide(L)'
;MTTIPGALNQLALSSARRPRWAALSLAAGLTGWALNAVADIPPPPKFSQAEARSVKGEDLKSTVSVEKIKIGILQGDELGHSRFGWFCVNEQPMVVNEAFLNNYGALITSVTTQELKRLGYPLAGAGKSNAFDTDIAAAPDFRLGGIVKEAKFEICSLNGTAEGWIQFKIDWALYSERLQKVVYQASAEGLGQSKDKITDLGKRAMISSLSNFVAAPEFLQALKAGKPAEVSADGAASASASAASSAQGAAASPNLLTLKGGALAPGGALKNQTALRAAVVTLETPSGSGSGFYIDREGYLLTNVHVVKGAKFVKVKMQNGDKLVAQVLKLNERSDVALLKTPAVELEPLNLRATALDVGEDVFAIGSPLGVLTNSMTRGVLSADRSLQGRRVLQSDAAVTFGSSGGPLLDAEGRVIAITQGGVDAGKGFNFFIPIQEALRSLELSVK
;
A
#
# COMPACT_ATOMS: atom_id res chain seq x y z
N MET A 1 -77.44 30.16 -32.17
CA MET A 1 -77.47 31.63 -32.16
C MET A 1 -76.12 32.10 -32.68
N THR A 2 -75.98 32.31 -33.99
CA THR A 2 -76.09 33.63 -34.67
C THR A 2 -75.06 34.63 -34.12
N THR A 3 -74.14 35.25 -34.87
CA THR A 3 -74.05 35.49 -36.32
C THR A 3 -72.83 36.38 -36.63
N ILE A 4 -72.34 36.28 -37.89
CA ILE A 4 -72.00 37.39 -38.83
C ILE A 4 -70.53 37.90 -38.94
N PRO A 5 -70.12 38.32 -40.16
CA PRO A 5 -68.83 37.99 -40.79
C PRO A 5 -68.15 39.19 -41.51
N GLY A 6 -67.21 38.89 -42.42
CA GLY A 6 -66.95 39.66 -43.65
C GLY A 6 -65.65 40.49 -43.62
N ALA A 7 -65.02 40.83 -44.74
CA ALA A 7 -65.10 40.41 -46.14
C ALA A 7 -63.95 41.15 -46.88
N LEU A 8 -63.64 40.69 -48.10
CA LEU A 8 -63.09 41.41 -49.28
C LEU A 8 -61.79 40.77 -49.83
N ASN A 9 -61.82 39.98 -50.93
CA ASN A 9 -61.92 40.35 -52.37
C ASN A 9 -60.76 41.26 -52.84
N GLN A 10 -60.06 41.13 -53.97
CA GLN A 10 -60.06 40.30 -55.19
C GLN A 10 -58.62 40.43 -55.79
N LEU A 11 -58.00 39.38 -56.35
CA LEU A 11 -58.02 38.97 -57.78
C LEU A 11 -57.52 40.05 -58.78
N ALA A 12 -56.35 39.83 -59.40
CA ALA A 12 -56.10 40.17 -60.82
C ALA A 12 -54.77 39.57 -61.34
N LEU A 13 -54.84 39.07 -62.58
CA LEU A 13 -53.85 38.34 -63.37
C LEU A 13 -52.70 39.22 -63.87
N SER A 14 -51.54 38.63 -64.18
CA SER A 14 -51.12 38.32 -65.57
C SER A 14 -49.61 38.08 -65.69
N SER A 15 -49.23 37.65 -66.88
CA SER A 15 -48.12 36.82 -67.30
C SER A 15 -46.72 37.46 -67.38
N ALA A 16 -45.73 36.58 -67.15
CA ALA A 16 -44.48 36.41 -67.91
C ALA A 16 -43.39 37.51 -67.89
N ARG A 17 -42.23 37.16 -67.32
CA ARG A 17 -40.90 37.02 -67.98
C ARG A 17 -39.79 36.97 -66.91
N ARG A 18 -38.95 35.93 -66.95
CA ARG A 18 -37.63 35.87 -66.27
C ARG A 18 -36.66 36.87 -66.96
N PRO A 19 -35.56 37.41 -66.37
CA PRO A 19 -34.60 36.69 -65.51
C PRO A 19 -33.81 37.49 -64.42
N ARG A 20 -33.16 36.72 -63.52
CA ARG A 20 -31.90 36.96 -62.77
C ARG A 20 -31.54 38.40 -62.39
N TRP A 21 -31.65 38.81 -61.12
CA TRP A 21 -30.68 39.69 -60.42
C TRP A 21 -30.79 39.51 -58.89
N ALA A 22 -29.64 39.41 -58.23
CA ALA A 22 -29.33 39.61 -56.81
C ALA A 22 -30.02 38.74 -55.74
N ALA A 23 -29.33 37.67 -55.35
CA ALA A 23 -29.42 37.14 -54.00
C ALA A 23 -28.74 38.12 -53.03
N LEU A 24 -29.52 38.76 -52.15
CA LEU A 24 -29.02 39.23 -50.86
C LEU A 24 -29.65 38.32 -49.79
N SER A 25 -28.96 37.22 -49.49
CA SER A 25 -29.20 36.44 -48.29
C SER A 25 -28.24 36.95 -47.22
N LEU A 26 -28.77 37.68 -46.24
CA LEU A 26 -28.18 37.77 -44.92
C LEU A 26 -28.12 36.36 -44.33
N ALA A 27 -26.97 35.72 -44.47
CA ALA A 27 -26.56 34.62 -43.62
C ALA A 27 -25.14 34.95 -43.17
N ALA A 28 -25.02 35.42 -41.93
CA ALA A 28 -23.76 35.72 -41.29
C ALA A 28 -22.91 34.45 -41.23
N GLY A 29 -22.05 34.27 -42.24
CA GLY A 29 -20.88 33.42 -42.16
C GLY A 29 -19.82 34.15 -41.33
N LEU A 30 -19.81 33.91 -40.03
CA LEU A 30 -18.60 34.07 -39.24
C LEU A 30 -18.12 32.67 -38.89
N THR A 31 -17.27 32.19 -39.80
CA THR A 31 -16.09 31.37 -39.55
C THR A 31 -15.95 30.84 -38.12
N GLY A 32 -16.02 29.52 -38.02
CA GLY A 32 -15.67 28.79 -36.82
C GLY A 32 -14.31 29.21 -36.29
N TRP A 33 -14.35 29.81 -35.11
CA TRP A 33 -13.37 29.60 -34.06
C TRP A 33 -14.20 29.25 -32.82
N ALA A 34 -14.74 28.03 -32.80
CA ALA A 34 -14.87 27.38 -31.50
C ALA A 34 -13.42 27.18 -31.05
N LEU A 35 -12.91 28.14 -30.28
CA LEU A 35 -11.74 27.90 -29.44
C LEU A 35 -12.14 26.74 -28.54
N ASN A 36 -11.81 25.52 -28.99
CA ASN A 36 -11.70 24.36 -28.13
C ASN A 36 -10.58 24.71 -27.16
N ALA A 37 -10.92 25.38 -26.07
CA ALA A 37 -10.03 25.59 -24.95
C ALA A 37 -9.87 24.23 -24.26
N VAL A 38 -9.07 23.35 -24.88
CA VAL A 38 -8.34 22.33 -24.14
C VAL A 38 -7.41 23.13 -23.24
N ALA A 39 -7.47 22.92 -21.93
CA ALA A 39 -6.50 23.54 -21.04
C ALA A 39 -5.10 23.08 -21.47
N ASP A 40 -4.28 24.03 -21.93
CA ASP A 40 -2.94 23.72 -22.40
C ASP A 40 -2.08 23.47 -21.16
N ILE A 41 -1.73 22.20 -20.93
CA ILE A 41 -0.85 21.82 -19.82
C ILE A 41 0.51 22.48 -20.09
N PRO A 42 1.09 23.25 -19.15
CA PRO A 42 2.38 23.89 -19.33
C PRO A 42 3.43 22.88 -19.84
N PRO A 43 4.34 23.24 -20.74
CA PRO A 43 5.34 22.29 -21.23
C PRO A 43 6.27 21.83 -20.10
N PRO A 44 6.77 20.58 -20.12
CA PRO A 44 7.70 20.09 -19.11
C PRO A 44 9.02 20.86 -19.14
N PRO A 45 9.77 20.88 -18.03
CA PRO A 45 11.10 21.44 -17.99
C PRO A 45 12.04 20.69 -18.95
N LYS A 46 13.11 21.36 -19.39
CA LYS A 46 14.15 20.72 -20.21
C LYS A 46 14.74 19.55 -19.44
N PHE A 47 14.61 18.34 -20.01
CA PHE A 47 15.01 17.09 -19.38
C PHE A 47 15.92 16.29 -20.30
N SER A 48 16.99 15.72 -19.74
CA SER A 48 17.88 14.79 -20.44
C SER A 48 17.69 13.40 -19.87
N GLN A 49 17.24 12.46 -20.70
CA GLN A 49 17.08 11.06 -20.33
C GLN A 49 18.32 10.28 -20.78
N ALA A 50 19.04 9.70 -19.81
CA ALA A 50 20.05 8.69 -20.10
C ALA A 50 19.35 7.35 -20.38
N GLU A 51 19.86 6.62 -21.36
CA GLU A 51 19.44 5.23 -21.56
C GLU A 51 20.02 4.36 -20.43
N ALA A 52 19.14 3.67 -19.71
CA ALA A 52 19.56 2.74 -18.67
C ALA A 52 20.42 1.62 -19.29
N ARG A 53 21.68 1.54 -18.87
CA ARG A 53 22.59 0.49 -19.33
C ARG A 53 22.20 -0.84 -18.67
N SER A 54 21.75 -1.79 -19.48
CA SER A 54 21.51 -3.16 -19.04
C SER A 54 22.82 -3.79 -18.58
N VAL A 55 22.79 -4.47 -17.43
CA VAL A 55 23.97 -5.15 -16.86
C VAL A 55 23.93 -6.66 -17.10
N LYS A 56 22.94 -7.13 -17.87
CA LYS A 56 22.87 -8.51 -18.36
C LYS A 56 24.15 -8.87 -19.12
N GLY A 57 25.00 -9.68 -18.50
CA GLY A 57 26.28 -10.13 -19.05
C GLY A 57 27.53 -9.50 -18.43
N GLU A 58 27.40 -8.54 -17.49
CA GLU A 58 28.55 -8.13 -16.68
C GLU A 58 28.73 -9.05 -15.45
N ASP A 59 29.97 -9.29 -15.03
CA ASP A 59 30.34 -10.06 -13.82
C ASP A 59 30.02 -9.28 -12.52
N LEU A 60 28.73 -9.04 -12.28
CA LEU A 60 28.24 -8.53 -10.99
C LEU A 60 27.88 -9.72 -10.10
N LYS A 61 28.80 -10.10 -9.20
CA LYS A 61 28.53 -11.08 -8.13
C LYS A 61 27.87 -10.46 -6.89
N SER A 62 27.90 -9.13 -6.79
CA SER A 62 27.38 -8.38 -5.66
C SER A 62 25.86 -8.25 -5.73
N THR A 63 25.19 -8.50 -4.60
CA THR A 63 23.74 -8.38 -4.48
C THR A 63 23.30 -6.99 -4.02
N VAL A 64 22.21 -6.49 -4.58
CA VAL A 64 21.63 -5.18 -4.23
C VAL A 64 20.23 -5.39 -3.64
N SER A 65 19.92 -4.74 -2.51
CA SER A 65 18.54 -4.59 -2.02
C SER A 65 18.09 -3.14 -2.16
N VAL A 66 16.79 -2.92 -2.37
CA VAL A 66 16.21 -1.58 -2.38
C VAL A 66 15.64 -1.28 -0.99
N GLU A 67 16.14 -0.22 -0.36
CA GLU A 67 15.62 0.30 0.89
C GLU A 67 14.39 1.19 0.66
N LYS A 68 13.62 1.41 1.72
CA LYS A 68 12.48 2.33 1.67
C LYS A 68 12.97 3.73 1.30
N ILE A 69 12.52 4.21 0.14
CA ILE A 69 12.82 5.56 -0.36
C ILE A 69 12.03 6.57 0.45
N LYS A 70 12.75 7.54 1.03
CA LYS A 70 12.16 8.58 1.87
C LYS A 70 11.66 9.73 1.01
N ILE A 71 10.64 10.43 1.47
CA ILE A 71 10.20 11.69 0.87
C ILE A 71 10.77 12.81 1.73
N GLY A 72 11.60 13.65 1.12
CA GLY A 72 12.24 14.80 1.74
C GLY A 72 11.54 16.13 1.48
N ILE A 73 10.36 16.10 0.85
CA ILE A 73 9.49 17.26 0.60
C ILE A 73 8.59 17.46 1.83
N LEU A 74 8.35 18.70 2.23
CA LEU A 74 7.62 19.04 3.45
C LEU A 74 6.11 19.11 3.17
N GLN A 75 5.31 18.83 4.21
CA GLN A 75 3.86 18.97 4.12
C GLN A 75 3.49 20.43 3.87
N GLY A 76 2.61 20.65 2.89
CA GLY A 76 2.20 21.99 2.44
C GLY A 76 3.02 22.54 1.28
N ASP A 77 4.13 21.90 0.89
CA ASP A 77 4.87 22.30 -0.32
C ASP A 77 3.97 22.12 -1.56
N GLU A 78 3.99 23.12 -2.44
CA GLU A 78 3.24 23.08 -3.70
C GLU A 78 3.97 22.20 -4.72
N LEU A 79 3.25 21.20 -5.22
CA LEU A 79 3.72 20.20 -6.16
C LEU A 79 3.40 20.57 -7.61
N GLY A 80 2.63 21.62 -7.86
CA GLY A 80 2.10 22.01 -9.17
C GLY A 80 0.59 21.85 -9.23
N HIS A 81 0.03 21.57 -10.41
CA HIS A 81 -1.42 21.63 -10.63
C HIS A 81 -2.00 20.31 -11.13
N SER A 82 -3.16 19.97 -10.58
CA SER A 82 -4.02 18.90 -11.08
C SER A 82 -5.25 19.52 -11.73
N ARG A 83 -5.46 19.17 -12.99
CA ARG A 83 -6.63 19.55 -13.78
C ARG A 83 -7.62 18.40 -13.85
N PHE A 84 -8.92 18.69 -13.86
CA PHE A 84 -9.97 17.66 -13.95
C PHE A 84 -11.22 18.11 -14.72
N GLY A 85 -12.07 17.14 -15.03
CA GLY A 85 -13.23 17.30 -15.89
C GLY A 85 -12.93 16.93 -17.33
N TRP A 86 -13.99 16.83 -18.15
CA TRP A 86 -13.90 16.33 -19.52
C TRP A 86 -12.91 17.12 -20.40
N PHE A 87 -12.80 18.44 -20.15
CA PHE A 87 -11.93 19.35 -20.90
C PHE A 87 -10.68 19.81 -20.12
N CYS A 88 -10.39 19.23 -18.95
CA CYS A 88 -9.24 19.60 -18.12
C CYS A 88 -9.20 21.08 -17.70
N VAL A 89 -10.34 21.77 -17.70
CA VAL A 89 -10.42 23.22 -17.41
C VAL A 89 -10.46 23.55 -15.92
N ASN A 90 -10.79 22.58 -15.07
CA ASN A 90 -10.85 22.80 -13.62
C ASN A 90 -9.49 22.53 -13.02
N GLU A 91 -8.79 23.59 -12.60
CA GLU A 91 -7.46 23.52 -12.02
C GLU A 91 -7.51 23.58 -10.49
N GLN A 92 -6.74 22.73 -9.83
CA GLN A 92 -6.51 22.79 -8.39
C GLN A 92 -5.02 22.60 -8.09
N PRO A 93 -4.46 23.38 -7.14
CA PRO A 93 -3.09 23.18 -6.71
C PRO A 93 -2.95 21.83 -6.01
N MET A 94 -1.91 21.10 -6.37
CA MET A 94 -1.46 19.92 -5.67
C MET A 94 -0.50 20.35 -4.57
N VAL A 95 -0.81 19.98 -3.33
CA VAL A 95 0.07 20.20 -2.18
C VAL A 95 0.47 18.87 -1.58
N VAL A 96 1.66 18.81 -1.01
CA VAL A 96 2.09 17.65 -0.23
C VAL A 96 1.16 17.49 0.96
N ASN A 97 0.38 16.41 0.97
CA ASN A 97 -0.45 16.00 2.08
C ASN A 97 -0.03 14.60 2.56
N GLU A 98 -0.59 14.17 3.69
CA GLU A 98 -0.24 12.88 4.30
C GLU A 98 -0.53 11.69 3.37
N ALA A 99 -1.56 11.79 2.51
CA ALA A 99 -1.87 10.78 1.50
C ALA A 99 -0.78 10.68 0.41
N PHE A 100 -0.19 11.81 -0.02
CA PHE A 100 0.94 11.84 -0.93
C PHE A 100 2.17 11.16 -0.31
N LEU A 101 2.48 11.45 0.95
CA LEU A 101 3.62 10.85 1.63
C LEU A 101 3.49 9.32 1.80
N ASN A 102 2.28 8.85 2.10
CA ASN A 102 2.02 7.44 2.35
C ASN A 102 1.89 6.59 1.07
N ASN A 103 1.29 7.12 0.01
CA ASN A 103 1.04 6.37 -1.23
C ASN A 103 2.29 6.23 -2.11
N TYR A 104 3.19 7.20 -2.09
CA TYR A 104 4.34 7.22 -3.01
C TYR A 104 5.53 6.40 -2.49
N GLY A 105 5.82 6.36 -1.19
CA GLY A 105 6.99 5.64 -0.66
C GLY A 105 7.03 4.13 -0.95
N ALA A 106 5.88 3.44 -0.79
CA ALA A 106 5.77 2.01 -1.08
C ALA A 106 5.80 1.73 -2.59
N LEU A 107 5.16 2.59 -3.39
CA LEU A 107 5.14 2.50 -4.85
C LEU A 107 6.54 2.64 -5.44
N ILE A 108 7.32 3.63 -5.00
CA ILE A 108 8.67 3.88 -5.52
C ILE A 108 9.56 2.65 -5.26
N THR A 109 9.53 2.10 -4.05
CA THR A 109 10.35 0.91 -3.68
C THR A 109 10.04 -0.29 -4.58
N SER A 110 8.76 -0.56 -4.84
CA SER A 110 8.35 -1.65 -5.75
C SER A 110 8.78 -1.39 -7.20
N VAL A 111 8.62 -0.16 -7.70
CA VAL A 111 8.99 0.22 -9.07
C VAL A 111 10.50 0.12 -9.27
N THR A 112 11.29 0.62 -8.32
CA THR A 112 12.76 0.53 -8.33
C THR A 112 13.23 -0.93 -8.35
N THR A 113 12.63 -1.78 -7.52
CA THR A 113 12.97 -3.20 -7.47
C THR A 113 12.67 -3.90 -8.80
N GLN A 114 11.50 -3.64 -9.39
CA GLN A 114 11.11 -4.21 -10.68
C GLN A 114 12.04 -3.74 -11.81
N GLU A 115 12.44 -2.47 -11.80
CA GLU A 115 13.30 -1.90 -12.83
C GLU A 115 14.74 -2.42 -12.74
N LEU A 116 15.32 -2.50 -11.54
CA LEU A 116 16.64 -3.13 -11.35
C LEU A 116 16.64 -4.59 -11.82
N LYS A 117 15.57 -5.33 -11.53
CA LYS A 117 15.38 -6.70 -12.04
C LYS A 117 15.32 -6.72 -13.57
N ARG A 118 14.61 -5.78 -14.19
CA ARG A 118 14.51 -5.65 -15.65
C ARG A 118 15.89 -5.39 -16.29
N LEU A 119 16.70 -4.55 -15.65
CA LEU A 119 18.06 -4.18 -16.07
C LEU A 119 19.11 -5.27 -15.79
N GLY A 120 18.76 -6.33 -15.05
CA GLY A 120 19.61 -7.49 -14.80
C GLY A 120 20.52 -7.39 -13.58
N TYR A 121 20.25 -6.49 -12.64
CA TYR A 121 21.00 -6.44 -11.38
C TYR A 121 20.68 -7.65 -10.50
N PRO A 122 21.68 -8.29 -9.86
CA PRO A 122 21.46 -9.33 -8.87
C PRO A 122 20.79 -8.74 -7.62
N LEU A 123 19.55 -9.13 -7.36
CA LEU A 123 18.77 -8.59 -6.24
C LEU A 123 18.78 -9.57 -5.06
N ALA A 124 19.18 -9.09 -3.88
CA ALA A 124 19.10 -9.88 -2.65
C ALA A 124 17.64 -10.19 -2.31
N GLY A 125 17.34 -11.46 -2.01
CA GLY A 125 15.99 -11.91 -1.67
C GLY A 125 15.01 -12.03 -2.85
N ALA A 126 15.43 -11.76 -4.08
CA ALA A 126 14.59 -11.90 -5.27
C ALA A 126 14.94 -13.17 -6.04
N GLY A 127 14.55 -14.35 -5.55
CA GLY A 127 14.86 -15.57 -6.30
C GLY A 127 14.33 -16.92 -5.87
N LYS A 128 13.82 -17.13 -4.64
CA LYS A 128 13.32 -18.46 -4.25
C LYS A 128 12.09 -18.38 -3.36
N SER A 129 10.93 -18.30 -4.01
CA SER A 129 9.62 -18.54 -3.40
C SER A 129 9.36 -20.05 -3.31
N ASN A 130 10.18 -20.76 -2.53
CA ASN A 130 10.01 -22.18 -2.25
C ASN A 130 9.87 -22.38 -0.74
N ALA A 131 8.95 -23.25 -0.33
CA ALA A 131 8.52 -23.45 1.05
C ALA A 131 9.59 -24.05 2.00
N PHE A 132 10.82 -24.31 1.54
CA PHE A 132 11.85 -25.04 2.30
C PHE A 132 13.31 -24.63 2.02
N ASP A 133 13.61 -23.36 1.74
CA ASP A 133 15.01 -22.91 1.78
C ASP A 133 15.30 -22.26 3.14
N THR A 134 16.00 -23.01 4.00
CA THR A 134 16.57 -22.55 5.28
C THR A 134 17.91 -21.85 5.12
N ASP A 135 18.14 -21.18 3.99
CA ASP A 135 19.24 -20.23 3.90
C ASP A 135 18.74 -18.91 4.47
N ILE A 136 19.18 -18.61 5.69
CA ILE A 136 19.14 -17.27 6.28
C ILE A 136 19.52 -16.30 5.16
N ALA A 137 18.55 -15.53 4.65
CA ALA A 137 18.77 -14.68 3.48
C ALA A 137 20.04 -13.85 3.74
N ALA A 138 21.10 -14.16 3.00
CA ALA A 138 22.39 -13.52 3.18
C ALA A 138 22.17 -12.00 3.08
N ALA A 139 22.72 -11.25 4.04
CA ALA A 139 22.62 -9.79 4.01
C ALA A 139 23.13 -9.29 2.65
N PRO A 140 22.43 -8.33 2.01
CA PRO A 140 22.81 -7.82 0.70
C PRO A 140 24.22 -7.21 0.76
N ASP A 141 25.00 -7.29 -0.31
CA ASP A 141 26.29 -6.59 -0.38
C ASP A 141 26.11 -5.07 -0.39
N PHE A 142 25.03 -4.61 -1.04
CA PHE A 142 24.69 -3.20 -1.18
C PHE A 142 23.21 -2.93 -0.92
N ARG A 143 22.94 -1.79 -0.28
CA ARG A 143 21.60 -1.22 -0.12
C ARG A 143 21.47 0.03 -0.96
N LEU A 144 20.48 0.07 -1.85
CA LEU A 144 20.13 1.23 -2.63
C LEU A 144 18.97 1.97 -1.96
N GLY A 145 19.20 3.21 -1.54
CA GLY A 145 18.17 4.08 -0.99
C GLY A 145 18.04 5.38 -1.79
N GLY A 146 16.99 6.13 -1.52
CA GLY A 146 16.78 7.44 -2.13
C GLY A 146 15.99 8.38 -1.23
N ILE A 147 16.14 9.69 -1.46
CA ILE A 147 15.34 10.74 -0.86
C ILE A 147 14.75 11.59 -1.98
N VAL A 148 13.42 11.62 -2.10
CA VAL A 148 12.73 12.51 -3.06
C VAL A 148 12.88 13.95 -2.55
N LYS A 149 13.62 14.79 -3.29
CA LYS A 149 13.91 16.18 -2.93
C LYS A 149 12.92 17.17 -3.52
N GLU A 150 12.51 16.91 -4.75
CA GLU A 150 11.57 17.75 -5.48
C GLU A 150 10.62 16.86 -6.27
N ALA A 151 9.37 17.27 -6.36
CA ALA A 151 8.36 16.64 -7.20
C ALA A 151 7.49 17.72 -7.82
N LYS A 152 7.30 17.66 -9.15
CA LYS A 152 6.51 18.62 -9.91
C LYS A 152 5.50 17.88 -10.78
N PHE A 153 4.27 18.38 -10.80
CA PHE A 153 3.13 17.76 -11.44
C PHE A 153 2.37 18.81 -12.24
N GLU A 154 2.17 18.55 -13.52
CA GLU A 154 1.22 19.28 -14.34
C GLU A 154 0.43 18.23 -15.11
N ILE A 155 -0.71 17.83 -14.52
CA ILE A 155 -1.48 16.68 -14.99
C ILE A 155 -2.95 17.03 -15.19
N CYS A 156 -3.59 16.37 -16.13
CA CYS A 156 -5.04 16.27 -16.18
C CYS A 156 -5.49 14.85 -15.84
N SER A 157 -6.28 14.71 -14.77
CA SER A 157 -6.77 13.44 -14.27
C SER A 157 -8.26 13.25 -14.56
N LEU A 158 -8.60 12.10 -15.15
CA LEU A 158 -9.99 11.69 -15.39
C LEU A 158 -10.13 10.18 -15.20
N ASN A 159 -11.08 9.73 -14.37
CA ASN A 159 -11.41 8.31 -14.16
C ASN A 159 -10.19 7.41 -13.86
N GLY A 160 -9.23 7.88 -13.07
CA GLY A 160 -8.04 7.11 -12.69
C GLY A 160 -6.93 7.07 -13.74
N THR A 161 -7.06 7.82 -14.84
CA THR A 161 -6.03 8.02 -15.87
C THR A 161 -5.54 9.46 -15.86
N ALA A 162 -4.27 9.69 -16.19
CA ALA A 162 -3.66 11.01 -16.22
C ALA A 162 -2.86 11.24 -17.52
N GLU A 163 -3.01 12.43 -18.09
CA GLU A 163 -2.15 12.98 -19.16
C GLU A 163 -1.39 14.21 -18.63
N GLY A 164 -0.33 14.63 -19.30
CA GLY A 164 0.56 15.71 -18.86
C GLY A 164 1.95 15.19 -18.50
N TRP A 165 2.57 15.76 -17.47
CA TRP A 165 3.89 15.34 -17.03
C TRP A 165 4.10 15.40 -15.52
N ILE A 166 5.00 14.53 -15.06
CA ILE A 166 5.45 14.41 -13.69
C ILE A 166 6.97 14.38 -13.69
N GLN A 167 7.60 15.22 -12.89
CA GLN A 167 9.05 15.24 -12.71
C GLN A 167 9.39 14.94 -11.25
N PHE A 168 10.34 14.05 -11.02
CA PHE A 168 10.94 13.81 -9.71
C PHE A 168 12.42 14.12 -9.74
N LYS A 169 12.94 14.65 -8.64
CA LYS A 169 14.37 14.73 -8.35
C LYS A 169 14.65 13.96 -7.08
N ILE A 170 15.49 12.93 -7.21
CA ILE A 170 15.75 11.98 -6.13
C ILE A 170 17.25 11.96 -5.86
N ASP A 171 17.61 12.17 -4.60
CA ASP A 171 18.97 11.96 -4.10
C ASP A 171 19.13 10.48 -3.80
N TRP A 172 19.78 9.76 -4.71
CA TRP A 172 20.04 8.34 -4.60
C TRP A 172 21.36 8.10 -3.86
N ALA A 173 21.41 7.03 -3.07
CA ALA A 173 22.60 6.61 -2.35
C ALA A 173 22.74 5.08 -2.38
N LEU A 174 23.94 4.62 -2.68
CA LEU A 174 24.37 3.24 -2.63
C LEU A 174 25.23 3.04 -1.38
N TYR A 175 24.72 2.26 -0.43
CA TYR A 175 25.41 1.90 0.80
C TYR A 175 26.01 0.51 0.68
N SER A 176 27.26 0.34 1.10
CA SER A 176 27.91 -0.98 1.16
C SER A 176 27.82 -1.54 2.58
N GLU A 177 27.24 -2.72 2.72
CA GLU A 177 27.17 -3.43 4.01
C GLU A 177 28.56 -3.90 4.47
N ARG A 178 29.45 -4.20 3.52
CA ARG A 178 30.82 -4.58 3.87
C ARG A 178 31.62 -3.41 4.44
N LEU A 179 31.54 -2.24 3.81
CA LEU A 179 32.33 -1.06 4.21
C LEU A 179 31.61 -0.19 5.25
N GLN A 180 30.34 -0.51 5.56
CA GLN A 180 29.46 0.25 6.44
C GLN A 180 29.38 1.75 6.08
N LYS A 181 29.47 2.10 4.79
CA LYS A 181 29.45 3.49 4.30
C LYS A 181 28.74 3.63 2.95
N VAL A 182 28.30 4.85 2.64
CA VAL A 182 27.82 5.23 1.31
C VAL A 182 29.01 5.26 0.36
N VAL A 183 28.97 4.43 -0.68
CA VAL A 183 30.05 4.29 -1.68
C VAL A 183 29.77 5.10 -2.94
N TYR A 184 28.52 5.46 -3.19
CA TYR A 184 28.13 6.33 -4.29
C TYR A 184 26.82 7.05 -3.94
N GLN A 185 26.72 8.32 -4.30
CA GLN A 185 25.51 9.11 -4.15
C GLN A 185 25.43 10.15 -5.27
N ALA A 186 24.24 10.35 -5.80
CA ALA A 186 24.00 11.35 -6.83
C ALA A 186 22.51 11.74 -6.87
N SER A 187 22.23 13.00 -7.19
CA SER A 187 20.88 13.46 -7.48
C SER A 187 20.55 13.15 -8.94
N ALA A 188 19.45 12.44 -9.18
CA ALA A 188 18.97 12.13 -10.51
C ALA A 188 17.54 12.63 -10.71
N GLU A 189 17.33 13.36 -11.80
CA GLU A 189 16.00 13.78 -12.23
C GLU A 189 15.36 12.72 -13.11
N GLY A 190 14.04 12.61 -13.07
CA GLY A 190 13.26 11.72 -13.90
C GLY A 190 11.96 12.38 -14.35
N LEU A 191 11.68 12.32 -15.66
CA LEU A 191 10.46 12.85 -16.26
C LEU A 191 9.61 11.72 -16.81
N GLY A 192 8.32 11.72 -16.47
CA GLY A 192 7.29 10.93 -17.10
C GLY A 192 6.33 11.89 -17.81
N GLN A 193 6.14 11.73 -19.12
CA GLN A 193 5.21 12.54 -19.90
C GLN A 193 4.34 11.64 -20.76
N SER A 194 3.07 12.03 -20.93
CA SER A 194 2.16 11.42 -21.88
C SER A 194 1.16 12.45 -22.38
N LYS A 195 0.87 12.42 -23.69
CA LYS A 195 -0.25 13.18 -24.26
C LYS A 195 -1.57 12.43 -24.14
N ASP A 196 -1.51 11.11 -23.97
CA ASP A 196 -2.66 10.26 -23.75
C ASP A 196 -2.87 10.01 -22.26
N LYS A 197 -4.11 9.79 -21.85
CA LYS A 197 -4.44 9.46 -20.46
C LYS A 197 -4.02 8.04 -20.12
N ILE A 198 -3.01 7.91 -19.25
CA ILE A 198 -2.41 6.63 -18.85
C ILE A 198 -2.45 6.45 -17.32
N THR A 199 -2.31 5.21 -16.85
CA THR A 199 -2.32 4.89 -15.41
C THR A 199 -0.94 4.86 -14.77
N ASP A 200 0.14 4.89 -15.57
CA ASP A 200 1.52 4.65 -15.14
C ASP A 200 2.44 5.87 -15.25
N LEU A 201 1.89 7.08 -15.46
CA LEU A 201 2.67 8.32 -15.65
C LEU A 201 3.71 8.56 -14.54
N GLY A 202 3.31 8.38 -13.27
CA GLY A 202 4.21 8.53 -12.12
C GLY A 202 5.30 7.45 -12.07
N LYS A 203 5.00 6.21 -12.50
CA LYS A 203 5.98 5.12 -12.57
C LYS A 203 7.07 5.43 -13.59
N ARG A 204 6.70 6.00 -14.74
CA ARG A 204 7.64 6.40 -15.80
C ARG A 204 8.63 7.44 -15.30
N ALA A 205 8.16 8.46 -14.57
CA ALA A 205 9.03 9.48 -13.98
C ALA A 205 10.05 8.89 -13.00
N MET A 206 9.63 7.95 -12.14
CA MET A 206 10.52 7.27 -11.19
C MET A 206 11.56 6.39 -11.89
N ILE A 207 11.12 5.58 -12.86
CA ILE A 207 12.01 4.74 -13.68
C ILE A 207 13.04 5.60 -14.39
N SER A 208 12.63 6.76 -14.91
CA SER A 208 13.51 7.70 -15.59
C SER A 208 14.60 8.26 -14.66
N SER A 209 14.25 8.62 -13.41
CA SER A 209 15.24 9.07 -12.41
C SER A 209 16.23 7.96 -12.04
N LEU A 210 15.72 6.74 -11.80
CA LEU A 210 16.57 5.60 -11.51
C LEU A 210 17.50 5.27 -12.68
N SER A 211 16.99 5.31 -13.91
CA SER A 211 17.75 5.07 -15.14
C SER A 211 18.94 6.02 -15.25
N ASN A 212 18.71 7.32 -14.98
CA ASN A 212 19.75 8.34 -14.95
C ASN A 212 20.81 8.05 -13.88
N PHE A 213 20.39 7.61 -12.70
CA PHE A 213 21.31 7.27 -11.62
C PHE A 213 22.18 6.04 -11.93
N VAL A 214 21.59 4.95 -12.43
CA VAL A 214 22.32 3.70 -12.70
C VAL A 214 23.11 3.73 -14.00
N ALA A 215 22.84 4.70 -14.89
CA ALA A 215 23.61 4.90 -16.12
C ALA A 215 25.00 5.52 -15.86
N ALA A 216 25.23 6.12 -14.69
CA ALA A 216 26.51 6.72 -14.34
C ALA A 216 27.64 5.67 -14.26
N PRO A 217 28.76 5.84 -14.97
CA PRO A 217 29.89 4.90 -14.92
C PRO A 217 30.43 4.67 -13.51
N GLU A 218 30.36 5.68 -12.65
CA GLU A 218 30.80 5.66 -11.25
C GLU A 218 29.94 4.71 -10.41
N PHE A 219 28.65 4.57 -10.73
CA PHE A 219 27.76 3.63 -10.05
C PHE A 219 28.20 2.18 -10.26
N LEU A 220 28.50 1.80 -11.51
CA LEU A 220 29.00 0.45 -11.83
C LEU A 220 30.39 0.20 -11.23
N GLN A 221 31.24 1.21 -11.18
CA GLN A 221 32.54 1.11 -10.50
C GLN A 221 32.39 0.86 -9.00
N ALA A 222 31.47 1.57 -8.34
CA ALA A 222 31.18 1.38 -6.92
C ALA A 222 30.69 -0.04 -6.60
N LEU A 223 29.85 -0.63 -7.47
CA LEU A 223 29.40 -2.02 -7.33
C LEU A 223 30.53 -3.04 -7.49
N LYS A 224 31.50 -2.77 -8.37
CA LYS A 224 32.66 -3.64 -8.65
C LYS A 224 33.77 -3.53 -7.60
N ALA A 225 33.94 -2.35 -6.99
CA ALA A 225 34.92 -2.12 -5.93
C ALA A 225 34.64 -2.90 -4.64
N GLY A 226 33.44 -3.50 -4.51
CA GLY A 226 33.07 -4.43 -3.45
C GLY A 226 33.52 -5.88 -3.65
N LYS A 227 34.54 -6.19 -4.46
CA LYS A 227 35.04 -7.57 -4.62
C LYS A 227 35.85 -8.05 -3.39
N PRO A 228 35.69 -9.32 -2.94
CA PRO A 228 36.68 -9.97 -2.07
C PRO A 228 38.02 -10.10 -2.80
N ALA A 229 39.14 -9.99 -2.07
CA ALA A 229 40.39 -10.59 -2.53
C ALA A 229 40.17 -12.12 -2.58
N GLU A 230 40.35 -12.72 -3.75
CA GLU A 230 40.31 -14.17 -3.91
C GLU A 230 41.43 -14.80 -3.07
N VAL A 231 41.05 -15.66 -2.12
CA VAL A 231 41.96 -16.66 -1.54
C VAL A 231 41.47 -18.02 -1.98
N SER A 232 42.36 -18.70 -2.68
CA SER A 232 42.27 -20.02 -3.28
C SER A 232 41.85 -21.08 -2.28
N ALA A 233 41.06 -22.04 -2.77
CA ALA A 233 40.81 -23.31 -2.13
C ALA A 233 42.09 -24.14 -2.03
N ASP A 234 42.28 -24.84 -0.90
CA ASP A 234 42.95 -26.14 -0.84
C ASP A 234 42.64 -26.88 0.48
N GLY A 235 42.34 -28.19 0.37
CA GLY A 235 42.25 -29.18 1.45
C GLY A 235 40.84 -29.49 1.98
N ALA A 236 40.09 -30.44 1.41
CA ALA A 236 40.10 -31.90 1.71
C ALA A 236 39.78 -32.22 3.19
N ALA A 237 38.94 -33.18 3.60
CA ALA A 237 38.03 -34.13 2.96
C ALA A 237 37.19 -34.79 4.10
N SER A 238 36.03 -35.36 3.74
CA SER A 238 35.44 -36.60 4.27
C SER A 238 35.37 -36.85 5.79
N ALA A 239 34.15 -37.00 6.32
CA ALA A 239 33.70 -38.26 6.92
C ALA A 239 32.17 -38.29 7.07
N SER A 240 31.53 -39.21 6.35
CA SER A 240 30.22 -39.73 6.70
C SER A 240 30.39 -40.86 7.71
N ALA A 241 29.49 -40.94 8.69
CA ALA A 241 29.17 -42.17 9.38
C ALA A 241 27.73 -42.08 9.90
N SER A 242 26.95 -43.07 9.49
CA SER A 242 25.55 -43.27 9.84
C SER A 242 25.38 -43.70 11.28
N ALA A 243 24.30 -43.27 11.92
CA ALA A 243 23.60 -44.08 12.90
C ALA A 243 22.11 -43.71 12.85
N ALA A 244 21.37 -44.42 12.01
CA ALA A 244 19.93 -44.51 12.14
C ALA A 244 19.63 -45.35 13.39
N SER A 245 18.93 -44.76 14.37
CA SER A 245 18.19 -45.51 15.37
C SER A 245 16.73 -45.11 15.27
N SER A 246 15.94 -46.09 14.86
CA SER A 246 14.49 -46.11 14.88
C SER A 246 13.95 -45.94 16.29
N ALA A 247 13.07 -44.96 16.46
CA ALA A 247 12.05 -44.95 17.50
C ALA A 247 10.77 -44.32 16.92
N GLN A 248 9.98 -45.14 16.22
CA GLN A 248 8.54 -44.91 16.16
C GLN A 248 7.97 -45.11 17.56
N GLY A 249 7.32 -44.08 18.10
CA GLY A 249 6.54 -44.21 19.34
C GLY A 249 6.05 -42.86 19.86
N ALA A 250 4.73 -42.66 19.76
CA ALA A 250 3.94 -41.53 20.25
C ALA A 250 3.99 -40.25 19.39
N ALA A 251 2.94 -40.08 18.60
CA ALA A 251 2.51 -38.77 18.11
C ALA A 251 2.29 -37.84 19.32
N ALA A 252 3.29 -37.03 19.62
CA ALA A 252 3.13 -35.89 20.51
C ALA A 252 2.20 -34.90 19.78
N SER A 253 1.07 -34.58 20.41
CA SER A 253 0.23 -33.45 20.00
C SER A 253 1.13 -32.23 19.81
N PRO A 254 0.94 -31.41 18.75
CA PRO A 254 1.72 -30.19 18.60
C PRO A 254 1.52 -29.35 19.86
N ASN A 255 2.61 -28.72 20.34
CA ASN A 255 2.63 -27.82 21.51
C ASN A 255 1.55 -26.73 21.38
N LEU A 256 0.33 -27.05 21.82
CA LEU A 256 -0.81 -26.17 21.78
C LEU A 256 -0.65 -25.17 22.94
N LEU A 257 -0.29 -23.93 22.60
CA LEU A 257 -0.14 -22.90 23.61
C LEU A 257 -1.54 -22.58 24.16
N THR A 258 -1.74 -22.88 25.45
CA THR A 258 -3.03 -22.69 26.13
C THR A 258 -2.99 -21.39 26.93
N LEU A 259 -3.86 -20.44 26.57
CA LEU A 259 -3.97 -19.12 27.18
C LEU A 259 -5.24 -19.04 28.03
N LYS A 260 -5.25 -18.18 29.05
CA LYS A 260 -6.40 -18.02 29.97
C LYS A 260 -7.55 -17.17 29.40
N GLY A 261 -7.30 -16.41 28.33
CA GLY A 261 -8.29 -15.48 27.77
C GLY A 261 -8.54 -14.25 28.64
N GLY A 262 -9.31 -13.31 28.10
CA GLY A 262 -9.91 -12.21 28.85
C GLY A 262 -11.28 -12.56 29.42
N ALA A 263 -11.71 -11.89 30.48
CA ALA A 263 -13.05 -12.04 31.02
C ALA A 263 -14.11 -11.36 30.13
N LEU A 264 -15.34 -11.87 30.18
CA LEU A 264 -16.48 -11.23 29.50
C LEU A 264 -16.76 -9.85 30.09
N ALA A 265 -16.98 -8.86 29.22
CA ALA A 265 -17.29 -7.50 29.62
C ALA A 265 -18.77 -7.36 30.09
N PRO A 266 -19.05 -7.18 31.39
CA PRO A 266 -20.43 -7.20 31.89
C PRO A 266 -21.26 -6.04 31.32
N GLY A 267 -22.39 -6.34 30.70
CA GLY A 267 -23.24 -5.32 30.07
C GLY A 267 -22.82 -4.90 28.66
N GLY A 268 -21.88 -5.63 28.04
CA GLY A 268 -21.60 -5.58 26.60
C GLY A 268 -20.63 -4.48 26.15
N ALA A 269 -20.41 -4.43 24.83
CA ALA A 269 -19.37 -3.62 24.21
C ALA A 269 -19.53 -2.11 24.46
N LEU A 270 -20.75 -1.59 24.36
CA LEU A 270 -21.04 -0.16 24.51
C LEU A 270 -20.78 0.35 25.94
N LYS A 271 -21.13 -0.44 26.96
CA LYS A 271 -20.91 -0.05 28.37
C LYS A 271 -19.44 -0.13 28.76
N ASN A 272 -18.67 -1.02 28.11
CA ASN A 272 -17.29 -1.31 28.45
C ASN A 272 -16.28 -0.76 27.42
N GLN A 273 -16.70 0.19 26.57
CA GLN A 273 -15.88 0.71 25.48
C GLN A 273 -14.48 1.16 25.93
N THR A 274 -14.35 1.77 27.12
CA THR A 274 -13.05 2.24 27.63
C THR A 274 -12.12 1.07 27.93
N ALA A 275 -12.61 0.04 28.64
CA ALA A 275 -11.81 -1.13 28.97
C ALA A 275 -11.43 -1.94 27.74
N LEU A 276 -12.38 -2.15 26.82
CA LEU A 276 -12.14 -2.86 25.56
C LEU A 276 -11.11 -2.15 24.69
N ARG A 277 -11.18 -0.81 24.62
CA ARG A 277 -10.19 0.00 23.90
C ARG A 277 -8.82 -0.03 24.57
N ALA A 278 -8.72 -0.16 25.89
CA ALA A 278 -7.43 -0.21 26.58
C ALA A 278 -6.62 -1.46 26.23
N ALA A 279 -7.29 -2.57 25.92
CA ALA A 279 -6.66 -3.82 25.48
C ALA A 279 -6.18 -3.79 24.01
N VAL A 280 -6.52 -2.76 23.25
CA VAL A 280 -6.09 -2.55 21.87
C VAL A 280 -4.89 -1.61 21.83
N VAL A 281 -3.87 -2.01 21.06
CA VAL A 281 -2.58 -1.34 20.97
C VAL A 281 -2.26 -0.94 19.53
N THR A 282 -1.43 0.09 19.40
CA THR A 282 -0.84 0.47 18.12
C THR A 282 0.52 -0.20 17.98
N LEU A 283 0.74 -0.87 16.86
CA LEU A 283 2.01 -1.52 16.52
C LEU A 283 2.77 -0.63 15.54
N GLU A 284 4.02 -0.32 15.87
CA GLU A 284 4.92 0.49 15.04
C GLU A 284 6.11 -0.37 14.60
N THR A 285 6.31 -0.45 13.29
CA THR A 285 7.47 -1.07 12.64
C THR A 285 8.17 -0.05 11.74
N PRO A 286 9.43 -0.30 11.33
CA PRO A 286 10.09 0.57 10.34
C PRO A 286 9.33 0.69 9.02
N SER A 287 8.56 -0.35 8.66
CA SER A 287 7.74 -0.41 7.45
C SER A 287 6.45 0.40 7.54
N GLY A 288 5.84 0.53 8.73
CA GLY A 288 4.56 1.25 8.92
C GLY A 288 3.94 1.02 10.29
N SER A 289 2.63 1.25 10.40
CA SER A 289 1.87 1.04 11.64
C SER A 289 0.60 0.23 11.41
N GLY A 290 0.18 -0.51 12.44
CA GLY A 290 -1.09 -1.22 12.49
C GLY A 290 -1.64 -1.32 13.89
N SER A 291 -2.61 -2.19 14.10
CA SER A 291 -3.26 -2.45 15.38
C SER A 291 -2.98 -3.86 15.85
N GLY A 292 -3.10 -4.09 17.15
CA GLY A 292 -3.13 -5.42 17.76
C GLY A 292 -3.93 -5.38 19.05
N PHE A 293 -4.19 -6.54 19.65
CA PHE A 293 -4.95 -6.60 20.90
C PHE A 293 -4.51 -7.74 21.79
N TYR A 294 -4.54 -7.51 23.10
CA TYR A 294 -4.17 -8.51 24.10
C TYR A 294 -5.26 -9.57 24.24
N ILE A 295 -4.82 -10.82 24.29
CA ILE A 295 -5.67 -12.00 24.49
C ILE A 295 -5.42 -12.70 25.83
N ASP A 296 -4.38 -12.30 26.57
CA ASP A 296 -4.19 -12.67 27.97
C ASP A 296 -3.40 -11.63 28.77
N ARG A 297 -3.31 -11.84 30.10
CA ARG A 297 -2.56 -10.98 31.03
C ARG A 297 -1.06 -11.22 31.01
N GLU A 298 -0.62 -12.35 30.46
CA GLU A 298 0.80 -12.65 30.34
C GLU A 298 1.44 -11.80 29.23
N GLY A 299 0.66 -11.11 28.40
CA GLY A 299 1.13 -10.17 27.39
C GLY A 299 1.16 -10.76 25.99
N TYR A 300 0.35 -11.79 25.74
CA TYR A 300 0.14 -12.31 24.39
C TYR A 300 -0.87 -11.44 23.65
N LEU A 301 -0.52 -11.08 22.42
CA LEU A 301 -1.35 -10.23 21.57
C LEU A 301 -1.39 -10.71 20.12
N LEU A 302 -2.53 -10.50 19.46
CA LEU A 302 -2.75 -10.87 18.07
C LEU A 302 -2.69 -9.63 17.16
N THR A 303 -2.24 -9.85 15.92
CA THR A 303 -2.23 -8.85 14.84
C THR A 303 -2.14 -9.55 13.47
N ASN A 304 -1.97 -8.79 12.38
CA ASN A 304 -1.70 -9.34 11.06
C ASN A 304 -0.20 -9.52 10.78
N VAL A 305 0.15 -10.47 9.91
CA VAL A 305 1.54 -10.68 9.48
C VAL A 305 2.04 -9.46 8.72
N HIS A 306 1.25 -8.89 7.81
CA HIS A 306 1.70 -7.75 7.01
C HIS A 306 2.04 -6.50 7.85
N VAL A 307 1.48 -6.36 9.07
CA VAL A 307 1.81 -5.28 10.01
C VAL A 307 3.22 -5.46 10.59
N VAL A 308 3.65 -6.70 10.80
CA VAL A 308 4.88 -7.06 11.51
C VAL A 308 5.93 -7.73 10.62
N LYS A 309 5.69 -7.80 9.32
CA LYS A 309 6.50 -8.57 8.36
C LYS A 309 7.95 -8.10 8.37
N GLY A 310 8.88 -9.04 8.55
CA GLY A 310 10.32 -8.76 8.59
C GLY A 310 10.83 -8.16 9.91
N ALA A 311 9.95 -7.89 10.88
CA ALA A 311 10.34 -7.40 12.20
C ALA A 311 10.41 -8.56 13.21
N LYS A 312 11.58 -8.75 13.84
CA LYS A 312 11.73 -9.67 14.98
C LYS A 312 11.11 -9.08 16.25
N PHE A 313 11.21 -7.76 16.39
CA PHE A 313 10.68 -6.98 17.50
C PHE A 313 9.86 -5.81 16.95
N VAL A 314 8.75 -5.51 17.64
CA VAL A 314 7.77 -4.49 17.25
C VAL A 314 7.58 -3.55 18.42
N LYS A 315 7.54 -2.24 18.17
CA LYS A 315 7.20 -1.26 19.21
C LYS A 315 5.70 -1.26 19.38
N VAL A 316 5.25 -1.45 20.61
CA VAL A 316 3.84 -1.44 21.01
C VAL A 316 3.57 -0.13 21.74
N LYS A 317 2.59 0.64 21.28
CA LYS A 317 2.10 1.85 21.94
C LYS A 317 0.71 1.57 22.51
N MET A 318 0.60 1.64 23.82
CA MET A 318 -0.64 1.42 24.57
C MET A 318 -1.49 2.69 24.64
N GLN A 319 -2.78 2.54 24.99
CA GLN A 319 -3.72 3.67 25.08
C GLN A 319 -3.29 4.73 26.09
N ASN A 320 -2.69 4.30 27.21
CA ASN A 320 -2.18 5.17 28.26
C ASN A 320 -0.90 5.93 27.88
N GLY A 321 -0.35 5.68 26.68
CA GLY A 321 0.88 6.30 26.18
C GLY A 321 2.13 5.44 26.40
N ASP A 322 2.04 4.35 27.16
CA ASP A 322 3.17 3.47 27.43
C ASP A 322 3.69 2.82 26.15
N LYS A 323 5.01 2.62 26.10
CA LYS A 323 5.70 2.00 24.98
C LYS A 323 6.40 0.74 25.45
N LEU A 324 6.00 -0.39 24.87
CA LEU A 324 6.59 -1.70 25.12
C LEU A 324 7.26 -2.21 23.84
N VAL A 325 8.09 -3.24 24.00
CA VAL A 325 8.62 -4.01 22.88
C VAL A 325 7.98 -5.39 22.90
N ALA A 326 7.40 -5.78 21.78
CA ALA A 326 6.87 -7.12 21.57
C ALA A 326 7.82 -7.94 20.69
N GLN A 327 8.00 -9.21 21.01
CA GLN A 327 8.63 -10.20 20.14
C GLN A 327 7.57 -10.88 19.28
N VAL A 328 7.86 -11.09 18.00
CA VAL A 328 7.03 -11.96 17.13
C VAL A 328 7.34 -13.42 17.46
N LEU A 329 6.34 -14.18 17.94
CA LEU A 329 6.50 -15.57 18.35
C LEU A 329 6.08 -16.56 17.27
N LYS A 330 4.90 -16.34 16.68
CA LYS A 330 4.36 -17.18 15.62
C LYS A 330 3.76 -16.29 14.54
N LEU A 331 3.85 -16.71 13.29
CA LEU A 331 3.21 -16.07 12.16
C LEU A 331 2.67 -17.14 11.22
N ASN A 332 1.54 -16.84 10.58
CA ASN A 332 0.99 -17.67 9.53
C ASN A 332 0.66 -16.77 8.33
N GLU A 333 1.56 -16.71 7.35
CA GLU A 333 1.42 -15.83 6.19
C GLU A 333 0.17 -16.16 5.38
N ARG A 334 -0.20 -17.45 5.28
CA ARG A 334 -1.37 -17.89 4.52
C ARG A 334 -2.65 -17.34 5.11
N SER A 335 -2.75 -17.21 6.44
CA SER A 335 -3.92 -16.65 7.14
C SER A 335 -3.76 -15.18 7.52
N ASP A 336 -2.59 -14.59 7.29
CA ASP A 336 -2.24 -13.20 7.65
C ASP A 336 -2.50 -12.88 9.13
N VAL A 337 -2.13 -13.80 10.03
CA VAL A 337 -2.18 -13.58 11.48
C VAL A 337 -0.83 -13.85 12.14
N ALA A 338 -0.54 -13.10 13.20
CA ALA A 338 0.67 -13.23 13.99
C ALA A 338 0.37 -13.16 15.49
N LEU A 339 1.11 -13.95 16.26
CA LEU A 339 1.15 -13.92 17.71
C LEU A 339 2.42 -13.20 18.18
N LEU A 340 2.23 -12.18 19.00
CA LEU A 340 3.28 -11.38 19.59
C LEU A 340 3.29 -11.52 21.11
N LYS A 341 4.42 -11.19 21.73
CA LYS A 341 4.61 -11.27 23.19
C LYS A 341 5.32 -10.05 23.74
N THR A 342 4.69 -9.38 24.69
CA THR A 342 5.29 -8.34 25.56
C THR A 342 5.60 -8.91 26.94
N PRO A 343 6.18 -8.12 27.86
CA PRO A 343 6.02 -8.35 29.29
C PRO A 343 4.54 -8.43 29.69
N ALA A 344 4.26 -9.01 30.86
CA ALA A 344 2.90 -9.09 31.40
C ALA A 344 2.31 -7.68 31.58
N VAL A 345 1.00 -7.58 31.40
CA VAL A 345 0.27 -6.30 31.40
C VAL A 345 -0.79 -6.27 32.49
N GLU A 346 -0.93 -5.11 33.13
CA GLU A 346 -1.97 -4.85 34.14
C GLU A 346 -3.22 -4.25 33.49
N LEU A 347 -3.82 -4.99 32.56
CA LEU A 347 -5.11 -4.66 31.95
C LEU A 347 -5.97 -5.91 31.77
N GLU A 348 -7.26 -5.71 31.56
CA GLU A 348 -8.16 -6.81 31.21
C GLU A 348 -8.02 -7.13 29.71
N PRO A 349 -7.57 -8.33 29.32
CA PRO A 349 -7.46 -8.73 27.92
C PRO A 349 -8.84 -8.90 27.28
N LEU A 350 -8.88 -9.02 25.96
CA LEU A 350 -10.15 -9.26 25.28
C LEU A 350 -10.57 -10.73 25.35
N ASN A 351 -11.84 -10.96 25.68
CA ASN A 351 -12.46 -12.28 25.59
C ASN A 351 -12.70 -12.66 24.13
N LEU A 352 -12.64 -13.94 23.80
CA LEU A 352 -12.84 -14.45 22.44
C LEU A 352 -14.16 -15.23 22.35
N ARG A 353 -14.89 -15.09 21.24
CA ARG A 353 -16.10 -15.88 20.99
C ARG A 353 -15.74 -17.17 20.26
N ALA A 354 -16.06 -18.31 20.88
CA ALA A 354 -15.86 -19.63 20.26
C ALA A 354 -17.07 -20.12 19.43
N THR A 355 -18.24 -19.49 19.59
CA THR A 355 -19.50 -19.92 18.96
C THR A 355 -19.68 -19.38 17.55
N ALA A 356 -20.62 -19.97 16.81
CA ALA A 356 -21.00 -19.50 15.47
C ALA A 356 -21.49 -18.05 15.50
N LEU A 357 -21.35 -17.37 14.35
CA LEU A 357 -21.68 -15.97 14.16
C LEU A 357 -22.85 -15.87 13.19
N ASP A 358 -23.86 -15.08 13.53
CA ASP A 358 -25.03 -14.89 12.69
C ASP A 358 -24.96 -13.58 11.90
N VAL A 359 -25.26 -13.65 10.60
CA VAL A 359 -25.36 -12.46 9.75
C VAL A 359 -26.46 -11.54 10.29
N GLY A 360 -26.16 -10.26 10.43
CA GLY A 360 -27.04 -9.24 11.02
C GLY A 360 -26.72 -8.86 12.47
N GLU A 361 -25.79 -9.57 13.14
CA GLU A 361 -25.32 -9.16 14.47
C GLU A 361 -24.62 -7.79 14.44
N ASP A 362 -24.83 -6.99 15.49
CA ASP A 362 -24.08 -5.76 15.73
C ASP A 362 -22.61 -6.07 15.99
N VAL A 363 -21.72 -5.36 15.30
CA VAL A 363 -20.28 -5.54 15.45
C VAL A 363 -19.55 -4.22 15.63
N PHE A 364 -18.41 -4.28 16.31
CA PHE A 364 -17.60 -3.12 16.66
C PHE A 364 -16.15 -3.34 16.29
N ALA A 365 -15.62 -2.57 15.35
CA ALA A 365 -14.20 -2.60 15.02
C ALA A 365 -13.45 -1.61 15.90
N ILE A 366 -12.33 -2.04 16.48
CA ILE A 366 -11.43 -1.16 17.23
C ILE A 366 -10.05 -1.21 16.57
N GLY A 367 -9.45 -0.04 16.36
CA GLY A 367 -8.08 0.05 15.84
C GLY A 367 -7.52 1.45 15.95
N SER A 368 -6.34 1.65 15.42
CA SER A 368 -5.65 2.94 15.38
C SER A 368 -5.52 3.47 13.94
N PRO A 369 -6.60 4.00 13.35
CA PRO A 369 -6.53 4.70 12.07
C PRO A 369 -5.35 5.67 12.00
N LEU A 370 -4.53 5.54 10.95
CA LEU A 370 -3.41 6.44 10.65
C LEU A 370 -2.32 6.51 11.74
N GLY A 371 -2.33 5.66 12.77
CA GLY A 371 -1.38 5.69 13.89
C GLY A 371 -1.48 6.90 14.83
N VAL A 372 -2.25 7.94 14.45
CA VAL A 372 -2.50 9.16 15.22
C VAL A 372 -3.88 9.18 15.89
N LEU A 373 -4.89 8.55 15.28
CA LEU A 373 -6.22 8.38 15.87
C LEU A 373 -6.28 7.06 16.64
N THR A 374 -5.55 7.00 17.75
CA THR A 374 -5.39 5.76 18.52
C THR A 374 -6.73 5.28 19.09
N ASN A 375 -6.99 3.98 18.94
CA ASN A 375 -8.12 3.27 19.55
C ASN A 375 -9.48 3.86 19.17
N SER A 376 -9.71 4.14 17.89
CA SER A 376 -11.02 4.48 17.34
C SER A 376 -11.93 3.24 17.34
N MET A 377 -13.18 3.42 17.75
CA MET A 377 -14.21 2.37 17.74
C MET A 377 -15.30 2.75 16.75
N THR A 378 -15.60 1.86 15.80
CA THR A 378 -16.66 2.03 14.81
C THR A 378 -17.67 0.91 14.95
N ARG A 379 -18.95 1.20 14.67
CA ARG A 379 -20.05 0.23 14.70
C ARG A 379 -20.48 -0.10 13.28
N GLY A 380 -20.84 -1.35 13.06
CA GLY A 380 -21.53 -1.83 11.87
C GLY A 380 -22.32 -3.08 12.18
N VAL A 381 -22.64 -3.84 11.15
CA VAL A 381 -23.29 -5.14 11.21
C VAL A 381 -22.45 -6.19 10.51
N LEU A 382 -22.52 -7.43 10.97
CA LEU A 382 -21.96 -8.56 10.23
C LEU A 382 -22.79 -8.78 8.97
N SER A 383 -22.29 -8.34 7.82
CA SER A 383 -23.03 -8.33 6.55
C SER A 383 -23.05 -9.68 5.85
N ALA A 384 -21.99 -10.48 5.99
CA ALA A 384 -21.92 -11.83 5.42
C ALA A 384 -20.77 -12.67 6.01
N ASP A 385 -20.94 -13.99 5.99
CA ASP A 385 -19.85 -14.97 6.08
C ASP A 385 -19.50 -15.44 4.66
N ARG A 386 -18.24 -15.24 4.24
CA ARG A 386 -17.80 -15.42 2.85
C ARG A 386 -16.65 -16.41 2.77
N SER A 387 -16.53 -17.07 1.63
CA SER A 387 -15.30 -17.75 1.22
C SER A 387 -14.69 -17.00 0.04
N LEU A 388 -13.53 -16.37 0.25
CA LEU A 388 -12.79 -15.65 -0.79
C LEU A 388 -11.43 -16.34 -0.99
N GLN A 389 -11.10 -16.68 -2.24
CA GLN A 389 -9.83 -17.32 -2.61
C GLN A 389 -9.52 -18.57 -1.76
N GLY A 390 -10.54 -19.36 -1.43
CA GLY A 390 -10.40 -20.57 -0.60
C GLY A 390 -10.17 -20.31 0.89
N ARG A 391 -10.44 -19.09 1.38
CA ARG A 391 -10.34 -18.71 2.79
C ARG A 391 -11.68 -18.16 3.29
N ARG A 392 -12.09 -18.57 4.49
CA ARG A 392 -13.23 -17.97 5.18
C ARG A 392 -12.88 -16.57 5.66
N VAL A 393 -13.73 -15.60 5.36
CA VAL A 393 -13.63 -14.21 5.81
C VAL A 393 -15.00 -13.71 6.23
N LEU A 394 -15.04 -12.87 7.26
CA LEU A 394 -16.24 -12.15 7.64
C LEU A 394 -16.29 -10.82 6.91
N GLN A 395 -17.47 -10.43 6.47
CA GLN A 395 -17.72 -9.14 5.84
C GLN A 395 -18.56 -8.27 6.77
N SER A 396 -18.15 -7.03 7.00
CA SER A 396 -18.94 -6.03 7.74
C SER A 396 -18.85 -4.66 7.08
N ASP A 397 -19.85 -3.83 7.32
CA ASP A 397 -19.88 -2.41 6.97
C ASP A 397 -19.25 -1.50 8.06
N ALA A 398 -18.82 -2.09 9.19
CA ALA A 398 -18.09 -1.36 10.23
C ALA A 398 -16.89 -0.66 9.61
N ALA A 399 -16.82 0.67 9.77
CA ALA A 399 -15.81 1.48 9.10
C ALA A 399 -14.41 1.14 9.61
N VAL A 400 -13.53 0.71 8.71
CA VAL A 400 -12.11 0.51 8.99
C VAL A 400 -11.27 1.23 7.93
N THR A 401 -10.11 1.69 8.32
CA THR A 401 -9.17 2.43 7.47
C THR A 401 -7.74 1.93 7.68
N PHE A 402 -6.79 2.44 6.90
CA PHE A 402 -5.36 2.16 7.10
C PHE A 402 -4.95 2.42 8.55
N GLY A 403 -4.25 1.45 9.17
CA GLY A 403 -3.90 1.45 10.59
C GLY A 403 -4.84 0.61 11.47
N SER A 404 -6.06 0.30 11.02
CA SER A 404 -6.98 -0.60 11.74
C SER A 404 -6.64 -2.09 11.56
N SER A 405 -5.84 -2.44 10.53
CA SER A 405 -5.37 -3.80 10.28
C SER A 405 -4.70 -4.40 11.53
N GLY A 406 -5.11 -5.61 11.89
CA GLY A 406 -4.68 -6.33 13.08
C GLY A 406 -5.51 -6.03 14.33
N GLY A 407 -6.39 -5.03 14.30
CA GLY A 407 -7.30 -4.70 15.40
C GLY A 407 -8.52 -5.64 15.46
N PRO A 408 -9.18 -5.76 16.63
CA PRO A 408 -10.29 -6.69 16.81
C PRO A 408 -11.59 -6.19 16.20
N LEU A 409 -12.41 -7.13 15.73
CA LEU A 409 -13.86 -6.98 15.54
C LEU A 409 -14.57 -7.68 16.70
N LEU A 410 -15.40 -6.94 17.42
CA LEU A 410 -16.15 -7.40 18.58
C LEU A 410 -17.63 -7.58 18.27
N ASP A 411 -18.30 -8.50 18.97
CA ASP A 411 -19.76 -8.56 19.03
C ASP A 411 -20.36 -7.59 20.06
N ALA A 412 -21.69 -7.59 20.19
CA ALA A 412 -22.42 -6.77 21.16
C ALA A 412 -22.04 -7.03 22.62
N GLU A 413 -21.53 -8.23 22.94
CA GLU A 413 -21.04 -8.59 24.27
C GLU A 413 -19.58 -8.19 24.52
N GLY A 414 -18.89 -7.63 23.51
CA GLY A 414 -17.49 -7.22 23.60
C GLY A 414 -16.50 -8.38 23.43
N ARG A 415 -16.94 -9.52 22.89
CA ARG A 415 -16.08 -10.67 22.58
C ARG A 415 -15.51 -10.51 21.18
N VAL A 416 -14.24 -10.83 21.01
CA VAL A 416 -13.58 -10.83 19.70
C VAL A 416 -14.13 -11.96 18.85
N ILE A 417 -14.62 -11.60 17.67
CA ILE A 417 -15.14 -12.53 16.66
C ILE A 417 -14.21 -12.64 15.45
N ALA A 418 -13.41 -11.61 15.18
CA ALA A 418 -12.46 -11.60 14.07
C ALA A 418 -11.34 -10.55 14.23
N ILE A 419 -10.35 -10.62 13.34
CA ILE A 419 -9.23 -9.68 13.22
C ILE A 419 -9.40 -8.89 11.93
N THR A 420 -9.33 -7.56 12.01
CA THR A 420 -9.42 -6.66 10.85
C THR A 420 -8.26 -6.93 9.90
N GLN A 421 -8.52 -7.26 8.63
CA GLN A 421 -7.47 -7.48 7.63
C GLN A 421 -6.96 -6.16 7.03
N GLY A 422 -7.82 -5.15 7.01
CA GLY A 422 -7.62 -3.88 6.30
C GLY A 422 -8.67 -3.72 5.20
N GLY A 423 -9.09 -2.49 4.95
CA GLY A 423 -9.97 -2.18 3.83
C GLY A 423 -9.20 -2.36 2.52
N VAL A 424 -9.76 -3.12 1.59
CA VAL A 424 -9.47 -2.89 0.17
C VAL A 424 -9.92 -1.45 -0.14
N ASP A 425 -9.32 -0.76 -1.12
CA ASP A 425 -9.87 0.47 -1.72
C ASP A 425 -11.28 0.28 -2.36
N ALA A 426 -12.07 -0.66 -1.86
CA ALA A 426 -13.47 -0.82 -2.13
C ALA A 426 -14.22 0.23 -1.29
N GLY A 427 -14.27 1.45 -1.80
CA GLY A 427 -15.20 2.45 -1.31
C GLY A 427 -16.59 1.85 -1.08
N LYS A 428 -17.28 2.35 -0.04
CA LYS A 428 -18.69 2.08 0.31
C LYS A 428 -18.99 0.80 1.12
N GLY A 429 -18.35 0.59 2.27
CA GLY A 429 -18.88 -0.29 3.33
C GLY A 429 -18.64 -1.80 3.15
N PHE A 430 -17.57 -2.20 2.44
CA PHE A 430 -17.20 -3.60 2.25
C PHE A 430 -15.84 -3.90 2.91
N ASN A 431 -15.86 -4.26 4.19
CA ASN A 431 -14.64 -4.56 4.95
C ASN A 431 -14.55 -6.04 5.30
N PHE A 432 -13.33 -6.58 5.30
CA PHE A 432 -13.07 -8.00 5.53
C PHE A 432 -12.28 -8.24 6.82
N PHE A 433 -12.63 -9.32 7.50
CA PHE A 433 -12.08 -9.70 8.78
C PHE A 433 -11.78 -11.21 8.80
N ILE A 434 -10.67 -11.57 9.45
CA ILE A 434 -10.21 -12.96 9.59
C ILE A 434 -10.91 -13.54 10.82
N PRO A 435 -11.76 -14.58 10.69
CA PRO A 435 -12.47 -15.18 11.82
C PRO A 435 -11.52 -15.60 12.93
N ILE A 436 -11.86 -15.31 14.19
CA ILE A 436 -10.95 -15.54 15.32
C ILE A 436 -10.60 -17.03 15.48
N GLN A 437 -11.53 -17.94 15.19
CA GLN A 437 -11.24 -19.37 15.29
C GLN A 437 -10.27 -19.84 14.21
N GLU A 438 -10.27 -19.21 13.03
CA GLU A 438 -9.28 -19.48 11.98
C GLU A 438 -7.90 -18.99 12.41
N ALA A 439 -7.83 -17.80 13.03
CA ALA A 439 -6.60 -17.25 13.56
C ALA A 439 -5.98 -18.13 14.66
N LEU A 440 -6.81 -18.59 15.62
CA LEU A 440 -6.34 -19.48 16.69
C LEU A 440 -5.87 -20.82 16.14
N ARG A 441 -6.62 -21.41 15.20
CA ARG A 441 -6.25 -22.68 14.57
C ARG A 441 -4.94 -22.57 13.79
N SER A 442 -4.76 -21.49 13.03
CA SER A 442 -3.57 -21.31 12.18
C SER A 442 -2.29 -21.01 12.96
N LEU A 443 -2.43 -20.54 14.21
CA LEU A 443 -1.34 -20.29 15.16
C LEU A 443 -1.17 -21.42 16.20
N GLU A 444 -1.99 -22.48 16.12
CA GLU A 444 -2.03 -23.60 17.06
C GLU A 444 -2.20 -23.13 18.52
N LEU A 445 -3.20 -22.28 18.74
CA LEU A 445 -3.53 -21.69 20.03
C LEU A 445 -4.83 -22.26 20.58
N SER A 446 -4.88 -22.47 21.89
CA SER A 446 -6.10 -22.71 22.63
C SER A 446 -6.28 -21.61 23.66
N VAL A 447 -7.49 -21.08 23.78
CA VAL A 447 -7.86 -20.10 24.79
C VAL A 447 -8.97 -20.72 25.62
N LYS A 448 -8.77 -20.78 26.93
CA LYS A 448 -9.69 -21.39 27.90
C LYS A 448 -10.75 -20.43 28.39
#